data_AF-A0A9Q3YUJ9-F1
#
_entry.id   AF-A0A9Q3YUJ9-F1
#
_cell.length_a   1.000
_cell.length_b   1.000
_cell.length_c   1.000
_cell.angle_alpha   90.00
_cell.angle_beta   90.00
_cell.angle_gamma   90.00
#
_symmetry.space_group_name_H-M   'P 1'
#
loop_
_entity.id
_entity.type
_entity.pdbx_description
1 polymer ?
#
loop_
_entity_poly.entity_id
_entity_poly.type
_entity_poly.pdbx_seq_one_letter_code
_entity_poly.pdbx_strand_id
1 'polypeptide(L)'
;MKNLAKIPILCFVLFLMTQTLYAQAKKKIVAPKETVTFVENIFKTDLEGATLLLDEELSQVGVVFKKVQDEKNYIYDDQLKKTDTINSILKYLITDDNYQFTLIADKNNAVVGFSLNNYPVNNDLFPKIIQKLGIKDWSLVETKGERSLYKRGKLFANISSGEYFSCDVFVPAVLPASQAIDSLTLRSSFAENVDFTRELMTKMGFKLLSAKKRAVYNKTDTPAYDFVSYYQTLYYNQGTEVTVVMNENKKNSIIISNPNAIIFSTLKTKLIDNTWNQRYTNSVYDMSYYRKNNNMISISPSMNQIQLYSVASLDDNETKLAYGSLLYLSELEDIYSGFSYEDRVAYMNDHFATSNVYDSPNFVIKKKGATIRYIFYDDKTSKEYWGLKYSVDNDNSTMANQYYKNMVENYTSLTSRDFTLTTGKNTLPNRTQFYDKTIYMANAANQQAKETAQLLADQRAAAEQKQRDILREQEKARRNAELTNTINQTTNELLKLLQK
;
A
#
# COMPACT_ATOMS: atom_id res chain seq x y z
N MET A 1 8.52 113.91 -9.67
CA MET A 1 9.04 113.46 -8.37
C MET A 1 8.17 112.33 -7.86
N LYS A 2 8.82 111.21 -7.51
CA LYS A 2 8.46 110.19 -6.50
C LYS A 2 7.03 109.62 -6.45
N ASN A 3 7.02 108.28 -6.62
CA ASN A 3 6.28 107.25 -5.86
C ASN A 3 4.74 107.29 -5.95
N LEU A 4 4.03 106.20 -6.18
CA LEU A 4 4.06 104.96 -5.40
C LEU A 4 3.43 103.81 -6.22
N ALA A 5 4.02 102.63 -6.10
CA ALA A 5 3.38 101.36 -6.40
C ALA A 5 2.36 100.98 -5.29
N LYS A 6 1.27 100.28 -5.68
CA LYS A 6 0.63 99.12 -5.00
C LYS A 6 -0.70 98.69 -5.69
N ILE A 7 -0.64 97.57 -6.41
CA ILE A 7 -1.46 96.31 -6.41
C ILE A 7 -2.77 96.31 -5.56
N PRO A 8 -3.85 95.53 -5.84
CA PRO A 8 -4.40 94.89 -7.07
C PRO A 8 -5.92 95.17 -7.28
N ILE A 9 -6.49 94.87 -8.46
CA ILE A 9 -7.92 94.55 -8.59
C ILE A 9 -8.07 93.16 -9.19
N LEU A 10 -8.74 92.32 -8.40
CA LEU A 10 -9.19 90.97 -8.65
C LEU A 10 -10.18 90.97 -9.83
N CYS A 11 -9.74 90.51 -11.01
CA CYS A 11 -10.63 90.19 -12.12
C CYS A 11 -10.63 88.67 -12.34
N PHE A 12 -11.70 88.07 -11.85
CA PHE A 12 -12.12 86.70 -12.07
C PHE A 12 -12.40 86.52 -13.58
N VAL A 13 -11.44 85.96 -14.32
CA VAL A 13 -11.65 85.54 -15.72
C VAL A 13 -11.69 84.03 -15.76
N LEU A 14 -12.91 83.53 -15.93
CA LEU A 14 -13.26 82.14 -16.13
C LEU A 14 -12.69 81.66 -17.48
N PHE A 15 -11.47 81.12 -17.49
CA PHE A 15 -10.93 80.45 -18.69
C PHE A 15 -11.47 79.01 -18.74
N LEU A 16 -12.46 78.80 -19.60
CA LEU A 16 -12.85 77.49 -20.11
C LEU A 16 -11.66 76.86 -20.85
N MET A 17 -10.88 76.03 -20.16
CA MET A 17 -9.94 75.10 -20.78
C MET A 17 -10.75 73.94 -21.39
N THR A 18 -11.10 74.05 -22.66
CA THR A 18 -11.49 72.88 -23.45
C THR A 18 -10.26 72.00 -23.64
N GLN A 19 -10.07 70.99 -22.78
CA GLN A 19 -9.14 69.91 -23.06
C GLN A 19 -9.71 69.05 -24.19
N THR A 20 -9.22 69.27 -25.40
CA THR A 20 -9.40 68.31 -26.50
C THR A 20 -8.51 67.10 -26.21
N LEU A 21 -9.10 66.06 -25.62
CA LEU A 21 -8.49 64.74 -25.53
C LEU A 21 -8.39 64.16 -26.95
N TYR A 22 -7.20 64.23 -27.54
CA TYR A 22 -6.88 63.40 -28.70
C TYR A 22 -6.91 61.93 -28.26
N ALA A 23 -7.88 61.19 -28.78
CA ALA A 23 -7.92 59.74 -28.64
C ALA A 23 -6.70 59.14 -29.36
N GLN A 24 -5.64 58.81 -28.61
CA GLN A 24 -4.63 57.88 -29.09
C GLN A 24 -5.29 56.52 -29.25
N ALA A 25 -5.43 56.06 -30.50
CA ALA A 25 -5.77 54.67 -30.78
C ALA A 25 -4.73 53.79 -30.06
N LYS A 26 -5.17 53.08 -29.02
CA LYS A 26 -4.37 52.01 -28.41
C LYS A 26 -3.96 51.07 -29.54
N LYS A 27 -2.67 51.05 -29.90
CA LYS A 27 -2.10 49.96 -30.68
C LYS A 27 -2.55 48.68 -29.97
N LYS A 28 -3.29 47.84 -30.69
CA LYS A 28 -3.63 46.49 -30.24
C LYS A 28 -2.29 45.82 -30.00
N ILE A 29 -1.88 45.70 -28.74
CA ILE A 29 -0.73 44.88 -28.36
C ILE A 29 -1.17 43.48 -28.77
N VAL A 30 -0.67 43.03 -29.93
CA VAL A 30 -0.76 41.63 -30.30
C VAL A 30 -0.01 40.92 -29.18
N ALA A 31 -0.76 40.20 -28.33
CA ALA A 31 -0.15 39.39 -27.29
C ALA A 31 0.97 38.58 -27.96
N PRO A 32 2.20 38.58 -27.41
CA PRO A 32 3.29 37.80 -27.98
C PRO A 32 2.77 36.39 -28.22
N LYS A 33 2.94 35.89 -29.45
CA LYS A 33 2.56 34.53 -29.83
C LYS A 33 3.16 33.61 -28.79
N GLU A 34 2.34 32.95 -27.96
CA GLU A 34 2.84 32.04 -26.93
C GLU A 34 3.75 31.02 -27.62
N THR A 35 5.04 31.05 -27.30
CA THR A 35 6.01 30.09 -27.82
C THR A 35 5.64 28.73 -27.28
N VAL A 36 5.25 27.81 -28.17
CA VAL A 36 4.86 26.45 -27.78
C VAL A 36 6.01 25.80 -27.02
N THR A 37 5.75 25.34 -25.80
CA THR A 37 6.74 24.66 -24.97
C THR A 37 6.98 23.24 -25.46
N PHE A 38 8.16 22.70 -25.12
CA PHE A 38 8.50 21.28 -25.31
C PHE A 38 7.38 20.35 -24.85
N VAL A 39 6.86 20.55 -23.64
CA VAL A 39 5.75 19.74 -23.11
C VAL A 39 4.48 19.90 -23.95
N GLU A 40 4.12 21.09 -24.42
CA GLU A 40 2.96 21.22 -25.31
C GLU A 40 3.12 20.47 -26.64
N ASN A 41 4.35 20.36 -27.16
CA ASN A 41 4.61 19.60 -28.39
C ASN A 41 4.40 18.10 -28.17
N ILE A 42 4.72 17.56 -26.98
CA ILE A 42 4.43 16.16 -26.61
C ILE A 42 2.93 15.86 -26.79
N PHE A 43 2.04 16.78 -26.41
CA PHE A 43 0.58 16.60 -26.50
C PHE A 43 -0.01 16.90 -27.90
N LYS A 44 0.80 17.34 -28.86
CA LYS A 44 0.38 17.66 -30.24
C LYS A 44 0.77 16.58 -31.25
N THR A 45 1.46 15.54 -30.80
CA THR A 45 1.93 14.43 -31.62
C THR A 45 1.37 13.11 -31.09
N ASP A 46 1.61 12.03 -31.83
CA ASP A 46 1.28 10.68 -31.38
C ASP A 46 2.32 10.15 -30.38
N LEU A 47 2.07 8.96 -29.83
CA LEU A 47 2.92 8.33 -28.83
C LEU A 47 4.37 8.13 -29.29
N GLU A 48 4.60 7.81 -30.55
CA GLU A 48 5.96 7.56 -31.09
C GLU A 48 6.70 8.88 -31.28
N GLY A 49 6.07 9.87 -31.90
CA GLY A 49 6.65 11.21 -32.05
C GLY A 49 6.94 11.87 -30.70
N ALA A 50 6.06 11.67 -29.71
CA ALA A 50 6.27 12.16 -28.35
C ALA A 50 7.47 11.49 -27.66
N THR A 51 7.67 10.20 -27.91
CA THR A 51 8.80 9.43 -27.39
C THR A 51 10.12 9.96 -27.94
N LEU A 52 10.19 10.15 -29.27
CA LEU A 52 11.39 10.68 -29.93
C LEU A 52 11.70 12.10 -29.48
N LEU A 53 10.68 12.95 -29.36
CA LEU A 53 10.86 14.32 -28.88
C LEU A 53 11.38 14.35 -27.44
N LEU A 54 10.89 13.47 -26.56
CA LEU A 54 11.39 13.35 -25.20
C LEU A 54 12.86 12.93 -25.14
N ASP A 55 13.24 11.94 -25.95
CA ASP A 55 14.62 11.48 -26.05
C ASP A 55 15.56 12.57 -26.57
N GLU A 56 15.18 13.24 -27.66
CA GLU A 56 15.96 14.34 -28.25
C GLU A 56 16.14 15.51 -27.27
N GLU A 57 15.09 15.92 -26.57
CA GLU A 57 15.14 17.10 -25.72
C GLU A 57 15.83 16.82 -24.37
N LEU A 58 15.61 15.63 -23.79
CA LEU A 58 16.20 15.29 -22.49
C LEU A 58 17.66 14.80 -22.61
N SER A 59 18.07 14.24 -23.76
CA SER A 59 19.48 13.90 -24.01
C SER A 59 20.40 15.12 -23.99
N GLN A 60 19.90 16.30 -24.39
CA GLN A 60 20.63 17.57 -24.32
C GLN A 60 21.01 17.97 -22.89
N VAL A 61 20.30 17.46 -21.88
CA VAL A 61 20.59 17.69 -20.46
C VAL A 61 21.21 16.48 -19.76
N GLY A 62 21.62 15.47 -20.54
CA GLY A 62 22.34 14.28 -20.07
C GLY A 62 21.45 13.12 -19.64
N VAL A 63 20.15 13.16 -19.92
CA VAL A 63 19.25 12.03 -19.65
C VAL A 63 19.40 10.99 -20.75
N VAL A 64 19.55 9.72 -20.38
CA VAL A 64 19.58 8.62 -21.35
C VAL A 64 18.54 7.57 -20.96
N PHE A 65 17.61 7.29 -21.87
CA PHE A 65 16.65 6.20 -21.70
C PHE A 65 17.29 4.86 -22.03
N LYS A 66 17.27 3.94 -21.07
CA LYS A 66 17.90 2.61 -21.20
C LYS A 66 16.89 1.51 -21.43
N LYS A 67 15.66 1.72 -20.96
CA LYS A 67 14.59 0.74 -21.06
C LYS A 67 13.30 1.43 -21.46
N VAL A 68 12.66 0.86 -22.48
CA VAL A 68 11.34 1.27 -22.97
C VAL A 68 10.41 0.08 -22.81
N GLN A 69 9.24 0.30 -22.21
CA GLN A 69 8.22 -0.73 -22.04
C GLN A 69 6.86 -0.16 -22.37
N ASP A 70 6.05 -0.95 -23.07
CA ASP A 70 4.69 -0.58 -23.42
C ASP A 70 3.71 -1.46 -22.66
N GLU A 71 2.68 -0.83 -22.11
CA GLU A 71 1.56 -1.47 -21.43
C GLU A 71 0.25 -1.00 -22.07
N LYS A 72 -0.68 -1.93 -22.24
CA LYS A 72 -2.02 -1.66 -22.76
C LYS A 72 -3.05 -1.87 -21.66
N ASN A 73 -3.89 -0.86 -21.48
CA ASN A 73 -5.05 -0.95 -20.62
C ASN A 73 -6.28 -1.12 -21.50
N TYR A 74 -7.14 -2.05 -21.13
CA TYR A 74 -8.34 -2.40 -21.88
C TYR A 74 -9.59 -1.80 -21.23
N ILE A 75 -10.67 -1.74 -22.00
CA ILE A 75 -12.01 -1.54 -21.47
C ILE A 75 -12.47 -2.86 -20.86
N TYR A 76 -13.20 -2.77 -19.75
CA TYR A 76 -13.83 -3.93 -19.10
C TYR A 76 -15.34 -3.76 -19.15
N ASP A 77 -16.06 -4.88 -19.24
CA ASP A 77 -17.52 -4.90 -19.20
C ASP A 77 -18.07 -4.70 -17.77
N ASP A 78 -19.40 -4.74 -17.62
CA ASP A 78 -20.07 -4.59 -16.31
C ASP A 78 -19.75 -5.74 -15.34
N GLN A 79 -19.23 -6.86 -15.84
CA GLN A 79 -18.73 -7.99 -15.07
C GLN A 79 -17.23 -7.88 -14.77
N LEU A 80 -16.58 -6.78 -15.14
CA LEU A 80 -15.13 -6.54 -15.01
C LEU A 80 -14.28 -7.52 -15.82
N LYS A 81 -14.83 -8.08 -16.90
CA LYS A 81 -14.08 -8.92 -17.84
C LYS A 81 -13.47 -8.07 -18.94
N LYS A 82 -12.23 -8.41 -19.31
CA LYS A 82 -11.48 -7.72 -20.36
C LYS A 82 -12.22 -7.78 -21.70
N THR A 83 -12.38 -6.65 -22.36
CA THR A 83 -12.82 -6.58 -23.75
C THR A 83 -11.62 -6.48 -24.69
N ASP A 84 -11.82 -6.69 -25.99
CA ASP A 84 -10.75 -6.52 -26.99
C ASP A 84 -10.45 -5.04 -27.32
N THR A 85 -11.16 -4.10 -26.69
CA THR A 85 -10.97 -2.67 -26.94
C THR A 85 -9.92 -2.07 -26.03
N ILE A 86 -8.87 -1.49 -26.62
CA ILE A 86 -7.86 -0.72 -25.89
C ILE A 86 -8.49 0.57 -25.37
N ASN A 87 -8.29 0.85 -24.08
CA ASN A 87 -8.64 2.11 -23.44
C ASN A 87 -7.49 3.12 -23.54
N SER A 88 -6.27 2.70 -23.20
CA SER A 88 -5.08 3.55 -23.21
C SER A 88 -3.81 2.73 -23.39
N ILE A 89 -2.75 3.39 -23.83
CA ILE A 89 -1.40 2.82 -23.97
C ILE A 89 -0.47 3.64 -23.08
N LEU A 90 0.25 2.95 -22.20
CA LEU A 90 1.25 3.53 -21.32
C LEU A 90 2.62 3.14 -21.85
N LYS A 91 3.46 4.12 -22.17
CA LYS A 91 4.84 3.90 -22.56
C LYS A 91 5.76 4.41 -21.46
N TYR A 92 6.45 3.48 -20.82
CA TYR A 92 7.41 3.72 -19.75
C TYR A 92 8.81 3.89 -20.34
N LEU A 93 9.44 5.03 -20.05
CA LEU A 93 10.81 5.35 -20.44
C LEU A 93 11.63 5.48 -19.15
N ILE A 94 12.57 4.56 -18.94
CA ILE A 94 13.30 4.39 -17.68
C ILE A 94 14.80 4.69 -17.91
N THR A 95 15.38 5.44 -16.99
CA THR A 95 16.81 5.82 -16.97
C THR A 95 17.58 5.04 -15.90
N ASP A 96 18.91 5.05 -15.95
CA ASP A 96 19.77 4.46 -14.90
C ASP A 96 19.71 5.24 -13.57
N ASP A 97 19.34 6.53 -13.63
CA ASP A 97 19.18 7.42 -12.47
C ASP A 97 17.81 7.27 -11.76
N ASN A 98 17.14 6.12 -11.95
CA ASN A 98 15.81 5.81 -11.41
C ASN A 98 14.70 6.79 -11.84
N TYR A 99 14.86 7.55 -12.93
CA TYR A 99 13.75 8.33 -13.46
C TYR A 99 12.86 7.44 -14.30
N GLN A 100 11.56 7.53 -14.03
CA GLN A 100 10.54 6.90 -14.85
C GLN A 100 9.63 7.99 -15.43
N PHE A 101 9.70 8.13 -16.75
CA PHE A 101 8.77 8.92 -17.53
C PHE A 101 7.69 7.98 -18.07
N THR A 102 6.43 8.38 -17.97
CA THR A 102 5.31 7.63 -18.53
C THR A 102 4.52 8.52 -19.48
N LEU A 103 4.52 8.17 -20.76
CA LEU A 103 3.61 8.74 -21.74
C LEU A 103 2.31 7.95 -21.74
N ILE A 104 1.18 8.64 -21.69
CA ILE A 104 -0.15 8.05 -21.67
C ILE A 104 -0.86 8.48 -22.94
N ALA A 105 -1.12 7.55 -23.84
CA ALA A 105 -1.90 7.76 -25.05
C ALA A 105 -3.29 7.14 -24.94
N ASP A 106 -4.26 7.73 -25.65
CA ASP A 106 -5.57 7.12 -25.83
C ASP A 106 -5.54 6.02 -26.90
N LYS A 107 -6.69 5.40 -27.16
CA LYS A 107 -6.86 4.34 -28.16
C LYS A 107 -6.46 4.73 -29.60
N ASN A 108 -6.32 6.03 -29.90
CA ASN A 108 -5.91 6.54 -31.21
C ASN A 108 -4.43 6.96 -31.23
N ASN A 109 -3.63 6.53 -30.26
CA ASN A 109 -2.23 6.92 -30.05
C ASN A 109 -2.02 8.42 -29.75
N ALA A 110 -3.07 9.21 -29.51
CA ALA A 110 -2.91 10.62 -29.16
C ALA A 110 -2.49 10.74 -27.69
N VAL A 111 -1.45 11.52 -27.40
CA VAL A 111 -0.98 11.71 -26.02
C VAL A 111 -1.99 12.53 -25.21
N VAL A 112 -2.46 11.94 -24.11
CA VAL A 112 -3.46 12.52 -23.20
C VAL A 112 -2.91 12.75 -21.78
N GLY A 113 -1.73 12.22 -21.49
CA GLY A 113 -1.03 12.42 -20.22
C GLY A 113 0.46 12.16 -20.31
N PHE A 114 1.19 12.73 -19.37
CA PHE A 114 2.62 12.58 -19.16
C PHE A 114 2.86 12.57 -17.66
N SER A 115 3.65 11.63 -17.15
CA SER A 115 4.10 11.65 -15.75
C SER A 115 5.60 11.44 -15.64
N LEU A 116 6.20 12.07 -14.64
CA LEU A 116 7.59 11.93 -14.26
C LEU A 116 7.65 11.67 -12.75
N ASN A 117 8.23 10.53 -12.37
CA ASN A 117 8.45 10.16 -10.98
C ASN A 117 9.91 9.74 -10.79
N ASN A 118 10.47 10.01 -9.61
CA ASN A 118 11.84 9.63 -9.26
C ASN A 118 12.01 9.51 -7.74
N TYR A 119 12.73 8.48 -7.29
CA TYR A 119 13.16 8.31 -5.91
C TYR A 119 14.42 7.43 -5.82
N PRO A 120 15.45 7.82 -5.05
CA PRO A 120 15.67 9.17 -4.52
C PRO A 120 15.95 10.17 -5.66
N VAL A 121 15.75 11.47 -5.39
CA VAL A 121 15.95 12.51 -6.40
C VAL A 121 17.44 12.70 -6.73
N ASN A 122 17.83 12.59 -8.01
CA ASN A 122 19.17 12.98 -8.44
C ASN A 122 19.27 14.52 -8.46
N ASN A 123 19.93 15.09 -7.44
CA ASN A 123 20.02 16.54 -7.21
C ASN A 123 20.68 17.35 -8.35
N ASP A 124 21.51 16.71 -9.19
CA ASP A 124 22.20 17.39 -10.29
C ASP A 124 21.36 17.39 -11.57
N LEU A 125 20.71 16.26 -11.86
CA LEU A 125 19.93 16.07 -13.08
C LEU A 125 18.52 16.64 -12.95
N PHE A 126 17.94 16.55 -11.75
CA PHE A 126 16.56 16.95 -11.48
C PHE A 126 16.27 18.41 -11.86
N PRO A 127 17.06 19.43 -11.42
CA PRO A 127 16.79 20.82 -11.77
C PRO A 127 16.83 21.06 -13.28
N LYS A 128 17.72 20.36 -13.99
CA LYS A 128 17.86 20.47 -15.46
C LYS A 128 16.66 19.87 -16.17
N ILE A 129 16.16 18.72 -15.72
CA ILE A 129 14.94 18.10 -16.25
C ILE A 129 13.75 19.06 -16.05
N ILE A 130 13.56 19.60 -14.85
CA ILE A 130 12.45 20.52 -14.55
C ILE A 130 12.54 21.80 -15.38
N GLN A 131 13.74 22.36 -15.54
CA GLN A 131 13.97 23.50 -16.41
C GLN A 131 13.61 23.17 -17.86
N LYS A 132 14.02 22.00 -18.36
CA LYS A 132 13.74 21.54 -19.73
C LYS A 132 12.24 21.34 -19.97
N LEU A 133 11.51 20.80 -18.99
CA LEU A 133 10.05 20.66 -19.05
C LEU A 133 9.33 22.01 -19.12
N GLY A 134 9.91 23.08 -18.56
CA GLY A 134 9.36 24.45 -18.65
C GLY A 134 7.98 24.62 -17.98
N ILE A 135 7.57 23.69 -17.11
CA ILE A 135 6.24 23.71 -16.48
C ILE A 135 6.10 24.88 -15.49
N LYS A 136 7.21 25.31 -14.87
CA LYS A 136 7.21 26.46 -13.96
C LYS A 136 6.91 27.79 -14.66
N ASP A 137 7.04 27.84 -15.98
CA ASP A 137 6.69 29.02 -16.81
C ASP A 137 5.20 29.06 -17.16
N TRP A 138 4.42 28.05 -16.76
CA TRP A 138 2.98 28.00 -16.99
C TRP A 138 2.25 28.90 -15.98
N SER A 139 0.99 29.22 -16.26
CA SER A 139 0.19 30.02 -15.32
C SER A 139 -0.07 29.21 -14.05
N LEU A 140 0.42 29.70 -12.91
CA LEU A 140 0.15 29.09 -11.62
C LEU A 140 -1.35 29.24 -11.28
N VAL A 141 -2.03 28.11 -11.06
CA VAL A 141 -3.43 28.07 -10.60
C VAL A 141 -3.47 28.17 -9.08
N GLU A 142 -2.66 27.35 -8.41
CA GLU A 142 -2.56 27.33 -6.95
C GLU A 142 -1.26 26.66 -6.49
N THR A 143 -0.72 27.10 -5.35
CA THR A 143 0.30 26.39 -4.58
C THR A 143 -0.15 26.26 -3.12
N LYS A 144 -0.07 25.05 -2.56
CA LYS A 144 -0.32 24.76 -1.14
C LYS A 144 0.57 23.62 -0.64
N GLY A 145 1.35 23.90 0.41
CA GLY A 145 2.37 22.97 0.88
C GLY A 145 3.37 22.67 -0.23
N GLU A 146 3.69 21.39 -0.41
CA GLU A 146 4.62 20.89 -1.43
C GLU A 146 3.95 20.68 -2.81
N ARG A 147 2.65 21.02 -2.94
CA ARG A 147 1.89 20.84 -4.18
C ARG A 147 1.67 22.15 -4.92
N SER A 148 1.88 22.13 -6.22
CA SER A 148 1.57 23.23 -7.12
C SER A 148 0.82 22.74 -8.35
N LEU A 149 -0.26 23.43 -8.70
CA LEU A 149 -1.07 23.18 -9.88
C LEU A 149 -0.86 24.32 -10.88
N TYR A 150 -0.40 23.98 -12.07
CA TYR A 150 -0.18 24.91 -13.18
C TYR A 150 -1.15 24.63 -14.31
N LYS A 151 -1.40 25.65 -15.15
CA LYS A 151 -2.24 25.57 -16.33
C LYS A 151 -1.59 26.27 -17.51
N ARG A 152 -1.70 25.64 -18.68
CA ARG A 152 -1.35 26.26 -19.96
C ARG A 152 -2.29 25.79 -21.06
N GLY A 153 -3.01 26.73 -21.66
CA GLY A 153 -4.09 26.40 -22.59
C GLY A 153 -5.11 25.44 -21.97
N LYS A 154 -5.22 24.23 -22.54
CA LYS A 154 -6.08 23.15 -22.04
C LYS A 154 -5.36 22.17 -21.10
N LEU A 155 -4.04 22.26 -20.94
CA LEU A 155 -3.26 21.34 -20.13
C LEU A 155 -3.18 21.82 -18.68
N PHE A 156 -3.15 20.85 -17.77
CA PHE A 156 -2.85 21.06 -16.36
C PHE A 156 -1.60 20.27 -15.99
N ALA A 157 -0.81 20.80 -15.07
CA ALA A 157 0.34 20.12 -14.49
C ALA A 157 0.28 20.16 -12.97
N ASN A 158 0.25 19.00 -12.32
CA ASN A 158 0.36 18.86 -10.87
C ASN A 158 1.79 18.46 -10.52
N ILE A 159 2.45 19.27 -9.69
CA ILE A 159 3.80 19.01 -9.20
C ILE A 159 3.73 18.81 -7.68
N SER A 160 4.30 17.70 -7.20
CA SER A 160 4.57 17.42 -5.79
C SER A 160 6.08 17.45 -5.59
N SER A 161 6.56 18.34 -4.71
CA SER A 161 7.99 18.52 -4.42
C SER A 161 8.41 17.98 -3.04
N GLY A 162 7.66 17.01 -2.51
CA GLY A 162 7.99 16.35 -1.24
C GLY A 162 9.14 15.37 -1.34
N GLU A 163 9.23 14.44 -0.38
CA GLU A 163 10.25 13.38 -0.36
C GLU A 163 10.26 12.56 -1.67
N TYR A 164 9.07 12.35 -2.24
CA TYR A 164 8.87 11.79 -3.57
C TYR A 164 8.47 12.91 -4.53
N PHE A 165 9.35 13.20 -5.49
CA PHE A 165 8.99 14.10 -6.56
C PHE A 165 8.04 13.40 -7.54
N SER A 166 6.93 14.06 -7.86
CA SER A 166 6.05 13.65 -8.94
C SER A 166 5.59 14.85 -9.76
N CYS A 167 5.61 14.72 -11.07
CA CYS A 167 5.02 15.68 -11.99
C CYS A 167 4.05 14.97 -12.93
N ASP A 168 2.78 15.36 -12.89
CA ASP A 168 1.72 14.85 -13.75
C ASP A 168 1.20 15.96 -14.65
N VAL A 169 1.36 15.83 -15.96
CA VAL A 169 0.74 16.70 -16.96
C VAL A 169 -0.40 15.95 -17.64
N PHE A 170 -1.57 16.57 -17.78
CA PHE A 170 -2.74 15.89 -18.31
C PHE A 170 -3.71 16.81 -19.02
N VAL A 171 -4.46 16.22 -19.96
CA VAL A 171 -5.68 16.82 -20.49
C VAL A 171 -6.82 16.57 -19.48
N PRO A 172 -7.49 17.61 -18.97
CA PRO A 172 -8.54 17.47 -17.97
C PRO A 172 -9.74 16.71 -18.54
N ALA A 173 -10.39 15.92 -17.68
CA ALA A 173 -11.66 15.28 -18.00
C ALA A 173 -12.79 16.32 -18.02
N VAL A 174 -13.68 16.21 -19.00
CA VAL A 174 -14.96 16.91 -18.99
C VAL A 174 -15.92 16.07 -18.15
N LEU A 175 -16.32 16.58 -16.99
CA LEU A 175 -17.27 15.91 -16.12
C LEU A 175 -18.70 16.40 -16.42
N PRO A 176 -19.70 15.51 -16.45
CA PRO A 176 -21.10 15.92 -16.57
C PRO A 176 -21.53 16.80 -15.38
N ALA A 177 -22.68 17.45 -15.51
CA ALA A 177 -23.28 18.16 -14.38
C ALA A 177 -23.51 17.18 -13.23
N SER A 178 -23.09 17.57 -12.01
CA SER A 178 -23.31 16.73 -10.82
C SER A 178 -24.81 16.57 -10.60
N GLN A 179 -25.25 15.36 -10.32
CA GLN A 179 -26.58 15.13 -9.78
C GLN A 179 -26.56 15.44 -8.27
N ALA A 180 -27.70 15.86 -7.72
CA ALA A 180 -27.85 16.11 -6.30
C ALA A 180 -28.04 14.77 -5.55
N ILE A 181 -27.40 14.64 -4.40
CA ILE A 181 -27.21 13.41 -3.65
C ILE A 181 -27.37 13.71 -2.15
N ASP A 182 -28.42 13.13 -1.56
CA ASP A 182 -28.91 13.50 -0.22
C ASP A 182 -28.22 12.81 0.97
N SER A 183 -27.16 12.00 0.78
CA SER A 183 -26.57 11.24 1.88
C SER A 183 -25.06 11.02 1.76
N LEU A 184 -24.36 10.97 2.90
CA LEU A 184 -22.96 10.53 3.06
C LEU A 184 -22.75 9.02 2.84
N THR A 185 -23.56 8.40 1.99
CA THR A 185 -23.50 6.97 1.70
C THR A 185 -22.80 6.77 0.38
N LEU A 186 -21.76 5.93 0.37
CA LEU A 186 -21.12 5.50 -0.86
C LEU A 186 -22.13 4.80 -1.76
N ARG A 187 -21.96 4.99 -3.06
CA ARG A 187 -22.89 4.52 -4.07
C ARG A 187 -22.40 3.24 -4.72
N SER A 188 -23.32 2.56 -5.39
CA SER A 188 -23.02 1.27 -6.01
C SER A 188 -22.10 1.41 -7.22
N SER A 189 -22.21 2.51 -7.97
CA SER A 189 -21.40 2.72 -9.17
C SER A 189 -20.26 3.72 -8.95
N PHE A 190 -19.18 3.54 -9.72
CA PHE A 190 -18.05 4.46 -9.72
C PHE A 190 -18.45 5.90 -10.08
N ALA A 191 -19.32 6.07 -11.09
CA ALA A 191 -19.76 7.39 -11.56
C ALA A 191 -20.57 8.14 -10.50
N GLU A 192 -21.50 7.46 -9.82
CA GLU A 192 -22.25 8.05 -8.71
C GLU A 192 -21.33 8.47 -7.55
N ASN A 193 -20.25 7.74 -7.29
CA ASN A 193 -19.27 8.14 -6.26
C ASN A 193 -18.45 9.37 -6.67
N VAL A 194 -18.19 9.58 -7.95
CA VAL A 194 -17.58 10.82 -8.46
C VAL A 194 -18.51 12.01 -8.23
N ASP A 195 -19.81 11.88 -8.56
CA ASP A 195 -20.78 12.95 -8.33
C ASP A 195 -21.01 13.21 -6.83
N PHE A 196 -21.12 12.16 -6.03
CA PHE A 196 -21.21 12.26 -4.57
C PHE A 196 -20.02 13.01 -3.99
N THR A 197 -18.80 12.68 -4.44
CA THR A 197 -17.58 13.35 -4.01
C THR A 197 -17.62 14.84 -4.35
N ARG A 198 -18.04 15.19 -5.57
CA ARG A 198 -18.11 16.60 -6.01
C ARG A 198 -19.08 17.40 -5.17
N GLU A 199 -20.25 16.85 -4.89
CA GLU A 199 -21.23 17.50 -4.04
C GLU A 199 -20.75 17.62 -2.59
N LEU A 200 -20.17 16.55 -2.03
CA LEU A 200 -19.61 16.54 -0.68
C LEU A 200 -18.56 17.65 -0.51
N MET A 201 -17.59 17.70 -1.42
CA MET A 201 -16.52 18.71 -1.39
C MET A 201 -17.08 20.12 -1.59
N THR A 202 -18.07 20.29 -2.46
CA THR A 202 -18.76 21.58 -2.67
C THR A 202 -19.48 22.04 -1.40
N LYS A 203 -20.25 21.16 -0.75
CA LYS A 203 -20.93 21.44 0.54
C LYS A 203 -19.93 21.78 1.64
N MET A 204 -18.73 21.21 1.60
CA MET A 204 -17.63 21.55 2.51
C MET A 204 -16.93 22.88 2.17
N GLY A 205 -17.27 23.53 1.07
CA GLY A 205 -16.71 24.82 0.65
C GLY A 205 -15.48 24.71 -0.27
N PHE A 206 -15.21 23.54 -0.84
CA PHE A 206 -14.12 23.33 -1.79
C PHE A 206 -14.62 23.48 -3.23
N LYS A 207 -13.83 24.16 -4.05
CA LYS A 207 -14.11 24.41 -5.47
C LYS A 207 -13.26 23.47 -6.32
N LEU A 208 -13.90 22.68 -7.17
CA LEU A 208 -13.22 21.84 -8.15
C LEU A 208 -12.44 22.73 -9.14
N LEU A 209 -11.13 22.47 -9.28
CA LEU A 209 -10.24 23.15 -10.22
C LEU A 209 -10.07 22.34 -11.51
N SER A 210 -9.90 21.03 -11.38
CA SER A 210 -9.65 20.12 -12.50
C SER A 210 -9.89 18.66 -12.11
N ALA A 211 -9.99 17.78 -13.11
CA ALA A 211 -10.13 16.34 -12.92
C ALA A 211 -9.25 15.60 -13.92
N LYS A 212 -8.50 14.58 -13.49
CA LYS A 212 -7.82 13.66 -14.42
C LYS A 212 -8.86 12.77 -15.11
N LYS A 213 -8.52 12.29 -16.31
CA LYS A 213 -9.30 11.20 -16.93
C LYS A 213 -9.25 9.96 -16.04
N ARG A 214 -10.35 9.20 -16.02
CA ARG A 214 -10.42 7.92 -15.32
C ARG A 214 -9.33 7.00 -15.87
N ALA A 215 -8.55 6.44 -14.98
CA ALA A 215 -7.51 5.47 -15.29
C ALA A 215 -7.97 4.07 -14.89
N VAL A 216 -7.32 3.08 -15.50
CA VAL A 216 -7.55 1.65 -15.27
C VAL A 216 -6.22 1.05 -14.86
N TYR A 217 -6.24 0.17 -13.87
CA TYR A 217 -5.10 -0.63 -13.47
C TYR A 217 -5.46 -2.12 -13.61
N ASN A 218 -4.55 -2.90 -14.17
CA ASN A 218 -4.76 -4.31 -14.52
C ASN A 218 -3.48 -5.13 -14.36
N LYS A 219 -3.64 -6.44 -14.14
CA LYS A 219 -2.53 -7.38 -13.96
C LYS A 219 -1.90 -7.76 -15.29
N THR A 220 -0.78 -7.15 -15.61
CA THR A 220 -0.11 -7.31 -16.91
C THR A 220 0.81 -8.52 -16.98
N ASP A 221 1.05 -9.18 -15.85
CA ASP A 221 1.78 -10.45 -15.71
C ASP A 221 0.95 -11.67 -16.10
N THR A 222 -0.33 -11.49 -16.45
CA THR A 222 -1.23 -12.57 -16.88
C THR A 222 -1.76 -12.33 -18.30
N PRO A 223 -1.88 -13.37 -19.15
CA PRO A 223 -2.47 -13.24 -20.49
C PRO A 223 -3.91 -12.69 -20.48
N ALA A 224 -4.61 -12.90 -19.36
CA ALA A 224 -5.99 -12.46 -19.16
C ALA A 224 -6.11 -10.95 -18.94
N TYR A 225 -5.03 -10.25 -18.57
CA TYR A 225 -5.04 -8.86 -18.11
C TYR A 225 -6.18 -8.63 -17.09
N ASP A 226 -6.14 -9.37 -15.99
CA ASP A 226 -7.20 -9.30 -14.97
C ASP A 226 -7.35 -7.86 -14.45
N PHE A 227 -8.58 -7.33 -14.42
CA PHE A 227 -8.88 -6.01 -13.88
C PHE A 227 -8.46 -5.91 -12.40
N VAL A 228 -7.84 -4.80 -12.01
CA VAL A 228 -7.49 -4.53 -10.60
C VAL A 228 -8.30 -3.38 -10.04
N SER A 229 -8.30 -2.23 -10.73
CA SER A 229 -9.06 -1.07 -10.28
C SER A 229 -9.34 -0.03 -11.36
N TYR A 230 -10.39 0.75 -11.12
CA TYR A 230 -10.58 2.07 -11.72
C TYR A 230 -10.26 3.13 -10.69
N TYR A 231 -9.70 4.25 -11.13
CA TYR A 231 -9.57 5.43 -10.28
C TYR A 231 -9.69 6.73 -11.07
N GLN A 232 -10.14 7.78 -10.38
CA GLN A 232 -10.21 9.13 -10.93
C GLN A 232 -9.87 10.15 -9.85
N THR A 233 -8.89 10.99 -10.15
CA THR A 233 -8.41 12.04 -9.26
C THR A 233 -9.04 13.38 -9.61
N LEU A 234 -9.56 14.06 -8.60
CA LEU A 234 -10.18 15.38 -8.64
C LEU A 234 -9.32 16.36 -7.83
N TYR A 235 -8.96 17.48 -8.43
CA TYR A 235 -8.17 18.53 -7.80
C TYR A 235 -9.08 19.69 -7.39
N TYR A 236 -9.12 20.00 -6.11
CA TYR A 236 -9.86 21.10 -5.54
C TYR A 236 -8.90 22.21 -5.11
N ASN A 237 -9.46 23.40 -4.87
CA ASN A 237 -8.73 24.48 -4.25
C ASN A 237 -8.22 24.11 -2.84
N GLN A 238 -7.35 24.96 -2.31
CA GLN A 238 -6.63 24.74 -1.07
C GLN A 238 -5.70 23.51 -1.12
N GLY A 239 -5.29 23.07 -2.32
CA GLY A 239 -4.41 21.90 -2.50
C GLY A 239 -5.05 20.56 -2.14
N THR A 240 -6.38 20.49 -2.05
CA THR A 240 -7.08 19.25 -1.70
C THR A 240 -7.22 18.35 -2.91
N GLU A 241 -6.83 17.09 -2.76
CA GLU A 241 -6.97 16.08 -3.80
C GLU A 241 -7.94 15.01 -3.32
N VAL A 242 -8.86 14.61 -4.20
CA VAL A 242 -9.76 13.49 -3.94
C VAL A 242 -9.66 12.45 -5.04
N THR A 243 -9.34 11.21 -4.66
CA THR A 243 -9.27 10.08 -5.59
C THR A 243 -10.38 9.09 -5.28
N VAL A 244 -11.28 8.89 -6.25
CA VAL A 244 -12.33 7.87 -6.20
C VAL A 244 -11.77 6.60 -6.81
N VAL A 245 -11.94 5.46 -6.15
CA VAL A 245 -11.41 4.14 -6.56
C VAL A 245 -12.51 3.09 -6.52
N MET A 246 -12.55 2.20 -7.52
CA MET A 246 -13.30 0.94 -7.48
C MET A 246 -12.33 -0.21 -7.76
N ASN A 247 -12.28 -1.22 -6.89
CA ASN A 247 -11.39 -2.37 -7.07
C ASN A 247 -12.06 -3.55 -7.81
N GLU A 248 -11.31 -4.64 -8.01
CA GLU A 248 -11.76 -5.88 -8.66
C GLU A 248 -12.99 -6.55 -8.02
N ASN A 249 -13.25 -6.27 -6.75
CA ASN A 249 -14.42 -6.75 -6.02
C ASN A 249 -15.58 -5.74 -6.01
N LYS A 250 -15.53 -4.72 -6.88
CA LYS A 250 -16.49 -3.61 -6.96
C LYS A 250 -16.61 -2.79 -5.67
N LYS A 251 -15.63 -2.87 -4.77
CA LYS A 251 -15.59 -2.05 -3.56
C LYS A 251 -15.15 -0.64 -3.93
N ASN A 252 -16.00 0.32 -3.63
CA ASN A 252 -15.72 1.73 -3.82
C ASN A 252 -15.02 2.33 -2.59
N SER A 253 -14.03 3.18 -2.82
CA SER A 253 -13.44 4.02 -1.78
C SER A 253 -13.15 5.43 -2.31
N ILE A 254 -13.17 6.40 -1.40
CA ILE A 254 -12.85 7.80 -1.66
C ILE A 254 -11.69 8.17 -0.75
N ILE A 255 -10.57 8.56 -1.36
CA ILE A 255 -9.36 8.97 -0.65
C ILE A 255 -9.24 10.49 -0.77
N ILE A 256 -9.26 11.20 0.34
CA ILE A 256 -9.10 12.64 0.43
C ILE A 256 -7.72 12.91 1.05
N SER A 257 -6.88 13.69 0.37
CA SER A 257 -5.57 14.08 0.88
C SER A 257 -5.37 15.59 0.80
N ASN A 258 -4.66 16.15 1.78
CA ASN A 258 -4.23 17.54 1.72
C ASN A 258 -2.85 17.71 2.37
N PRO A 259 -1.83 18.23 1.66
CA PRO A 259 -0.49 18.38 2.23
C PRO A 259 -0.41 19.41 3.36
N ASN A 260 -1.42 20.26 3.54
CA ASN A 260 -1.49 21.23 4.62
C ASN A 260 -2.28 20.67 5.81
N ALA A 261 -1.60 20.46 6.94
CA ALA A 261 -2.17 19.88 8.16
C ALA A 261 -3.37 20.67 8.73
N ILE A 262 -3.43 22.00 8.55
CA ILE A 262 -4.55 22.84 9.04
C ILE A 262 -5.81 22.57 8.22
N ILE A 263 -5.67 22.52 6.88
CA ILE A 263 -6.78 22.23 5.99
C ILE A 263 -7.21 20.76 6.16
N PHE A 264 -6.26 19.84 6.30
CA PHE A 264 -6.53 18.45 6.62
C PHE A 264 -7.33 18.29 7.93
N SER A 265 -6.94 19.00 8.99
CA SER A 265 -7.68 19.00 10.26
C SER A 265 -9.11 19.53 10.09
N THR A 266 -9.30 20.54 9.24
CA THR A 266 -10.62 21.08 8.89
C THR A 266 -11.47 20.05 8.14
N LEU A 267 -10.89 19.34 7.17
CA LEU A 267 -11.55 18.24 6.45
C LEU A 267 -11.99 17.14 7.41
N LYS A 268 -11.09 16.70 8.31
CA LYS A 268 -11.38 15.71 9.35
C LYS A 268 -12.60 16.12 10.19
N THR A 269 -12.61 17.35 10.69
CA THR A 269 -13.67 17.87 11.56
C THR A 269 -15.01 18.00 10.84
N LYS A 270 -15.00 18.31 9.54
CA LYS A 270 -16.23 18.38 8.72
C LYS A 270 -16.78 17.01 8.34
N LEU A 271 -15.92 15.99 8.23
CA LEU A 271 -16.30 14.63 7.84
C LEU A 271 -16.78 13.80 9.03
N ILE A 272 -16.15 13.98 10.18
CA ILE A 272 -16.42 13.24 11.42
C ILE A 272 -17.15 14.15 12.41
N ASP A 273 -18.42 13.85 12.63
CA ASP A 273 -19.22 14.39 13.72
C ASP A 273 -19.33 13.39 14.89
N ASN A 274 -20.16 13.70 15.89
CA ASN A 274 -20.39 12.86 17.08
C ASN A 274 -21.13 11.54 16.79
N THR A 275 -21.58 11.29 15.56
CA THR A 275 -22.26 10.04 15.18
C THR A 275 -21.29 8.98 14.66
N TRP A 276 -20.02 9.33 14.48
CA TRP A 276 -18.93 8.42 14.14
C TRP A 276 -18.24 7.92 15.41
N ASN A 277 -18.17 6.60 15.57
CA ASN A 277 -17.52 5.99 16.73
C ASN A 277 -16.15 5.44 16.32
N GLN A 278 -15.10 5.76 17.08
CA GLN A 278 -13.80 5.13 16.88
C GLN A 278 -13.94 3.62 17.11
N ARG A 279 -13.43 2.83 16.17
CA ARG A 279 -13.60 1.37 16.12
C ARG A 279 -12.34 0.62 16.55
N TYR A 280 -11.19 1.00 16.02
CA TYR A 280 -9.86 0.46 16.36
C TYR A 280 -8.76 1.39 15.82
N THR A 281 -7.52 1.19 16.26
CA THR A 281 -6.34 1.95 15.82
C THR A 281 -5.24 1.02 15.33
N ASN A 282 -4.63 1.36 14.20
CA ASN A 282 -3.42 0.69 13.71
C ASN A 282 -2.19 1.55 14.07
N SER A 283 -1.31 1.02 14.92
CA SER A 283 -0.12 1.71 15.41
C SER A 283 1.01 1.81 14.38
N VAL A 284 1.13 0.84 13.46
CA VAL A 284 2.17 0.81 12.43
C VAL A 284 2.05 2.01 11.49
N TYR A 285 0.81 2.40 11.15
CA TYR A 285 0.54 3.51 10.22
C TYR A 285 0.03 4.79 10.88
N ASP A 286 -0.02 4.84 12.22
CA ASP A 286 -0.70 5.90 12.97
C ASP A 286 -2.12 6.16 12.40
N MET A 287 -2.90 5.10 12.24
CA MET A 287 -4.19 5.15 11.56
C MET A 287 -5.34 4.87 12.51
N SER A 288 -6.32 5.78 12.56
CA SER A 288 -7.55 5.62 13.33
C SER A 288 -8.72 5.28 12.43
N TYR A 289 -9.56 4.34 12.85
CA TYR A 289 -10.75 3.92 12.12
C TYR A 289 -12.01 4.31 12.87
N TYR A 290 -12.99 4.85 12.13
CA TYR A 290 -14.26 5.31 12.64
C TYR A 290 -15.38 4.66 11.86
N ARG A 291 -16.38 4.13 12.57
CA ARG A 291 -17.54 3.46 11.97
C ARG A 291 -18.82 4.23 12.25
N LYS A 292 -19.65 4.36 11.21
CA LYS A 292 -21.04 4.83 11.28
C LYS A 292 -21.89 3.93 10.39
N ASN A 293 -22.70 3.08 11.01
CA ASN A 293 -23.44 2.00 10.33
C ASN A 293 -22.49 1.11 9.51
N ASN A 294 -22.70 1.03 8.19
CA ASN A 294 -21.89 0.26 7.24
C ASN A 294 -20.84 1.11 6.52
N ASN A 295 -20.60 2.34 6.99
CA ASN A 295 -19.54 3.20 6.49
C ASN A 295 -18.38 3.22 7.46
N MET A 296 -17.18 3.23 6.90
CA MET A 296 -15.93 3.32 7.63
C MET A 296 -15.12 4.49 7.09
N ILE A 297 -14.53 5.25 8.00
CA ILE A 297 -13.51 6.24 7.71
C ILE A 297 -12.22 5.76 8.35
N SER A 298 -11.14 5.66 7.58
CA SER A 298 -9.80 5.61 8.14
C SER A 298 -9.10 6.96 7.98
N ILE A 299 -8.31 7.34 8.98
CA ILE A 299 -7.55 8.58 9.00
C ILE A 299 -6.10 8.24 9.33
N SER A 300 -5.19 8.61 8.45
CA SER A 300 -3.75 8.61 8.69
C SER A 300 -3.28 10.07 8.78
N PRO A 301 -3.07 10.62 10.00
CA PRO A 301 -2.56 11.97 10.18
C PRO A 301 -1.14 12.16 9.65
N SER A 302 -0.29 11.13 9.78
CA SER A 302 1.09 11.12 9.26
C SER A 302 1.14 11.36 7.75
N MET A 303 0.14 10.85 7.01
CA MET A 303 0.03 11.05 5.56
C MET A 303 -0.93 12.18 5.15
N ASN A 304 -1.54 12.88 6.13
CA ASN A 304 -2.67 13.80 5.90
C ASN A 304 -3.72 13.22 4.93
N GLN A 305 -4.13 11.97 5.18
CA GLN A 305 -5.05 11.22 4.33
C GLN A 305 -6.28 10.73 5.11
N ILE A 306 -7.46 10.86 4.49
CA ILE A 306 -8.74 10.30 4.95
C ILE A 306 -9.22 9.35 3.86
N GLN A 307 -9.64 8.14 4.22
CA GLN A 307 -10.29 7.22 3.29
C GLN A 307 -11.68 6.87 3.78
N LEU A 308 -12.69 7.10 2.95
CA LEU A 308 -14.08 6.70 3.16
C LEU A 308 -14.37 5.46 2.32
N TYR A 309 -14.88 4.40 2.93
CA TYR A 309 -15.27 3.17 2.26
C TYR A 309 -16.44 2.49 2.98
N SER A 310 -17.18 1.64 2.28
CA SER A 310 -18.24 0.83 2.88
C SER A 310 -17.70 -0.52 3.30
N VAL A 311 -18.22 -1.01 4.41
CA VAL A 311 -18.04 -2.37 4.91
C VAL A 311 -19.41 -3.04 4.97
N ALA A 312 -19.43 -4.36 4.83
CA ALA A 312 -20.68 -5.10 4.99
C ALA A 312 -21.20 -4.98 6.44
N SER A 313 -22.49 -5.28 6.62
CA SER A 313 -23.05 -5.50 7.95
C SER A 313 -22.28 -6.63 8.65
N LEU A 314 -22.20 -6.58 9.99
CA LEU A 314 -21.42 -7.56 10.77
C LEU A 314 -21.84 -9.01 10.52
N ASP A 315 -23.13 -9.26 10.28
CA ASP A 315 -23.66 -10.60 10.08
C ASP A 315 -23.81 -10.99 8.59
N ASP A 316 -23.45 -10.09 7.68
CA ASP A 316 -23.58 -10.31 6.23
C ASP A 316 -22.34 -10.99 5.66
N ASN A 317 -22.18 -12.27 5.97
CA ASN A 317 -21.08 -13.09 5.49
C ASN A 317 -21.08 -13.27 3.97
N GLU A 318 -22.23 -13.21 3.30
CA GLU A 318 -22.31 -13.34 1.83
C GLU A 318 -21.63 -12.14 1.15
N THR A 319 -22.01 -10.93 1.55
CA THR A 319 -21.37 -9.72 1.03
C THR A 319 -19.89 -9.65 1.40
N LYS A 320 -19.52 -10.07 2.63
CA LYS A 320 -18.11 -10.14 3.03
C LYS A 320 -17.29 -11.13 2.19
N LEU A 321 -17.87 -12.27 1.80
CA LEU A 321 -17.21 -13.21 0.89
C LEU A 321 -17.03 -12.61 -0.50
N ALA A 322 -18.00 -11.83 -0.99
CA ALA A 322 -17.91 -11.16 -2.28
C ALA A 322 -16.87 -10.01 -2.30
N TYR A 323 -16.73 -9.29 -1.20
CA TYR A 323 -15.79 -8.16 -1.08
C TYR A 323 -14.39 -8.53 -0.59
N GLY A 324 -14.25 -9.68 0.06
CA GLY A 324 -12.98 -10.19 0.59
C GLY A 324 -11.90 -10.28 -0.48
N SER A 325 -10.73 -9.73 -0.19
CA SER A 325 -9.54 -9.81 -1.05
C SER A 325 -8.51 -10.75 -0.43
N LEU A 326 -7.67 -11.37 -1.27
CA LEU A 326 -6.51 -12.12 -0.77
C LEU A 326 -5.56 -11.16 -0.05
N LEU A 327 -5.24 -11.48 1.21
CA LEU A 327 -4.23 -10.75 1.97
C LEU A 327 -2.82 -11.20 1.58
N TYR A 328 -2.00 -10.22 1.21
CA TYR A 328 -0.57 -10.37 1.00
C TYR A 328 0.16 -10.58 2.33
N LEU A 329 1.35 -11.19 2.29
CA LEU A 329 2.11 -11.46 3.51
C LEU A 329 2.48 -10.18 4.26
N SER A 330 2.80 -9.08 3.54
CA SER A 330 2.97 -7.75 4.14
C SER A 330 1.73 -7.33 4.91
N GLU A 331 0.56 -7.40 4.28
CA GLU A 331 -0.70 -6.98 4.90
C GLU A 331 -1.03 -7.82 6.13
N LEU A 332 -0.73 -9.12 6.12
CA LEU A 332 -0.88 -9.98 7.30
C LEU A 332 0.04 -9.54 8.44
N GLU A 333 1.29 -9.21 8.15
CA GLU A 333 2.23 -8.68 9.16
C GLU A 333 1.82 -7.29 9.66
N ASP A 334 1.33 -6.41 8.78
CA ASP A 334 0.89 -5.06 9.13
C ASP A 334 -0.37 -5.11 10.01
N ILE A 335 -1.28 -6.04 9.72
CA ILE A 335 -2.45 -6.34 10.57
C ILE A 335 -2.01 -6.95 11.91
N TYR A 336 -1.06 -7.88 11.90
CA TYR A 336 -0.56 -8.49 13.13
C TYR A 336 0.11 -7.45 14.03
N SER A 337 1.03 -6.66 13.48
CA SER A 337 1.89 -5.76 14.24
C SER A 337 1.20 -4.44 14.59
N GLY A 338 0.24 -4.01 13.75
CA GLY A 338 -0.43 -2.72 13.92
C GLY A 338 -1.62 -2.74 14.88
N PHE A 339 -2.26 -3.88 15.11
CA PHE A 339 -3.44 -3.99 15.95
C PHE A 339 -3.18 -4.80 17.22
N SER A 340 -3.80 -4.41 18.35
CA SER A 340 -3.99 -5.33 19.48
C SER A 340 -4.80 -6.54 19.02
N TYR A 341 -4.77 -7.64 19.78
CA TYR A 341 -5.51 -8.84 19.38
C TYR A 341 -7.01 -8.58 19.21
N GLU A 342 -7.62 -7.83 20.13
CA GLU A 342 -9.04 -7.48 20.08
C GLU A 342 -9.36 -6.59 18.87
N ASP A 343 -8.55 -5.56 18.62
CA ASP A 343 -8.70 -4.66 17.47
C ASP A 343 -8.49 -5.41 16.16
N ARG A 344 -7.57 -6.38 16.13
CA ARG A 344 -7.29 -7.22 14.98
C ARG A 344 -8.49 -8.09 14.64
N VAL A 345 -9.07 -8.75 15.64
CA VAL A 345 -10.28 -9.56 15.47
C VAL A 345 -11.44 -8.68 14.99
N ALA A 346 -11.60 -7.48 15.54
CA ALA A 346 -12.61 -6.53 15.12
C ALA A 346 -12.40 -6.04 13.67
N TYR A 347 -11.16 -5.66 13.30
CA TYR A 347 -10.78 -5.28 11.95
C TYR A 347 -11.10 -6.40 10.95
N MET A 348 -10.65 -7.61 11.26
CA MET A 348 -10.85 -8.76 10.40
C MET A 348 -12.35 -9.10 10.27
N ASN A 349 -13.13 -9.03 11.35
CA ASN A 349 -14.57 -9.23 11.30
C ASN A 349 -15.29 -8.13 10.49
N ASP A 350 -14.82 -6.89 10.53
CA ASP A 350 -15.44 -5.81 9.76
C ASP A 350 -15.19 -5.97 8.24
N HIS A 351 -14.16 -6.71 7.84
CA HIS A 351 -13.68 -6.79 6.45
C HIS A 351 -13.87 -8.17 5.78
N PHE A 352 -13.94 -9.24 6.58
CA PHE A 352 -13.91 -10.61 6.09
C PHE A 352 -15.04 -11.44 6.70
N ALA A 353 -15.48 -12.44 5.95
CA ALA A 353 -16.51 -13.36 6.42
C ALA A 353 -15.95 -14.23 7.54
N THR A 354 -16.78 -14.62 8.51
CA THR A 354 -16.36 -15.49 9.61
C THR A 354 -16.73 -16.94 9.35
N SER A 355 -16.01 -17.86 10.00
CA SER A 355 -16.32 -19.29 9.98
C SER A 355 -16.18 -19.86 11.38
N ASN A 356 -16.98 -20.89 11.68
CA ASN A 356 -17.03 -21.54 13.00
C ASN A 356 -16.34 -22.90 12.98
N VAL A 357 -15.35 -23.09 12.09
CA VAL A 357 -14.60 -24.36 11.96
C VAL A 357 -13.66 -24.59 13.15
N TYR A 358 -13.16 -23.53 13.77
CA TYR A 358 -12.26 -23.58 14.92
C TYR A 358 -12.84 -22.77 16.07
N ASP A 359 -12.39 -23.08 17.30
CA ASP A 359 -12.74 -22.31 18.50
C ASP A 359 -12.15 -20.90 18.48
N SER A 360 -11.05 -20.70 17.74
CA SER A 360 -10.46 -19.38 17.51
C SER A 360 -11.17 -18.62 16.38
N PRO A 361 -11.31 -17.28 16.49
CA PRO A 361 -11.81 -16.45 15.41
C PRO A 361 -11.05 -16.72 14.11
N ASN A 362 -11.78 -17.08 13.06
CA ASN A 362 -11.20 -17.39 11.76
C ASN A 362 -12.02 -16.73 10.65
N PHE A 363 -11.29 -16.19 9.68
CA PHE A 363 -11.81 -15.27 8.66
C PHE A 363 -11.57 -15.84 7.27
N VAL A 364 -12.57 -15.75 6.40
CA VAL A 364 -12.64 -16.53 5.17
C VAL A 364 -12.82 -15.63 3.96
N ILE A 365 -12.13 -15.99 2.89
CA ILE A 365 -12.37 -15.50 1.53
C ILE A 365 -12.52 -16.67 0.56
N LYS A 366 -13.16 -16.41 -0.58
CA LYS A 366 -13.18 -17.31 -1.73
C LYS A 366 -12.52 -16.61 -2.91
N LYS A 367 -11.46 -17.20 -3.48
CA LYS A 367 -10.77 -16.65 -4.66
C LYS A 367 -10.45 -17.76 -5.64
N LYS A 368 -10.87 -17.58 -6.91
CA LYS A 368 -10.59 -18.51 -8.03
C LYS A 368 -10.92 -19.98 -7.69
N GLY A 369 -12.03 -20.22 -6.97
CA GLY A 369 -12.48 -21.55 -6.58
C GLY A 369 -11.82 -22.13 -5.33
N ALA A 370 -10.84 -21.44 -4.73
CA ALA A 370 -10.21 -21.83 -3.46
C ALA A 370 -10.83 -21.07 -2.27
N THR A 371 -10.94 -21.74 -1.13
CA THR A 371 -11.30 -21.16 0.16
C THR A 371 -10.04 -20.96 0.99
N ILE A 372 -9.78 -19.71 1.37
CA ILE A 372 -8.63 -19.34 2.19
C ILE A 372 -9.15 -18.87 3.55
N ARG A 373 -8.52 -19.34 4.62
CA ARG A 373 -8.88 -18.98 5.99
C ARG A 373 -7.69 -18.39 6.73
N TYR A 374 -7.89 -17.25 7.35
CA TYR A 374 -6.92 -16.56 8.19
C TYR A 374 -7.27 -16.76 9.66
N ILE A 375 -6.28 -17.13 10.46
CA ILE A 375 -6.43 -17.36 11.89
C ILE A 375 -5.32 -16.56 12.58
N PHE A 376 -5.71 -15.60 13.40
CA PHE A 376 -4.75 -14.83 14.21
C PHE A 376 -4.79 -15.33 15.64
N TYR A 377 -3.62 -15.51 16.24
CA TYR A 377 -3.50 -16.01 17.61
C TYR A 377 -3.27 -14.87 18.60
N ASP A 378 -3.75 -15.08 19.82
CA ASP A 378 -3.53 -14.18 20.95
C ASP A 378 -2.12 -14.37 21.54
N ASP A 379 -1.71 -13.46 22.41
CA ASP A 379 -0.37 -13.50 23.03
C ASP A 379 -0.13 -14.76 23.85
N LYS A 380 -1.18 -15.31 24.47
CA LYS A 380 -1.09 -16.54 25.27
C LYS A 380 -0.72 -17.72 24.38
N THR A 381 -1.49 -17.92 23.32
CA THR A 381 -1.27 -18.97 22.32
C THR A 381 0.06 -18.75 21.62
N SER A 382 0.39 -17.51 21.26
CA SER A 382 1.68 -17.19 20.64
C SER A 382 2.86 -17.64 21.51
N LYS A 383 2.83 -17.36 22.82
CA LYS A 383 3.87 -17.80 23.77
C LYS A 383 3.91 -19.31 23.94
N GLU A 384 2.76 -19.97 24.07
CA GLU A 384 2.66 -21.42 24.20
C GLU A 384 3.24 -22.16 22.99
N TYR A 385 2.98 -21.63 21.78
CA TYR A 385 3.37 -22.24 20.52
C TYR A 385 4.57 -21.52 19.85
N TRP A 386 5.59 -21.20 20.65
CA TRP A 386 6.92 -20.75 20.19
C TRP A 386 6.91 -19.53 19.25
N GLY A 387 6.08 -18.54 19.58
CA GLY A 387 5.95 -17.29 18.83
C GLY A 387 5.00 -17.39 17.62
N LEU A 388 4.05 -18.33 17.63
CA LEU A 388 3.04 -18.46 16.58
C LEU A 388 2.21 -17.18 16.46
N LYS A 389 2.21 -16.56 15.28
CA LYS A 389 1.50 -15.29 15.02
C LYS A 389 0.12 -15.54 14.41
N TYR A 390 0.12 -16.22 13.27
CA TYR A 390 -1.10 -16.53 12.52
C TYR A 390 -0.92 -17.79 11.67
N SER A 391 -2.04 -18.29 11.17
CA SER A 391 -2.11 -19.42 10.24
C SER A 391 -2.97 -19.08 9.05
N VAL A 392 -2.63 -19.68 7.92
CA VAL A 392 -3.38 -19.61 6.68
C VAL A 392 -3.73 -21.03 6.25
N ASP A 393 -5.02 -21.34 6.18
CA ASP A 393 -5.52 -22.61 5.65
C ASP A 393 -6.00 -22.41 4.21
N ASN A 394 -5.75 -23.38 3.33
CA ASN A 394 -6.17 -23.28 1.93
C ASN A 394 -6.55 -24.63 1.34
N ASP A 395 -7.79 -24.75 0.85
CA ASP A 395 -8.29 -25.98 0.23
C ASP A 395 -7.71 -26.32 -1.16
N ASN A 396 -6.86 -25.45 -1.70
CA ASN A 396 -6.12 -25.66 -2.94
C ASN A 396 -4.60 -25.50 -2.71
N SER A 397 -3.89 -26.64 -2.67
CA SER A 397 -2.45 -26.72 -2.38
C SER A 397 -1.55 -26.02 -3.40
N THR A 398 -2.02 -25.84 -4.65
CA THR A 398 -1.25 -25.22 -5.73
C THR A 398 -1.15 -23.70 -5.54
N MET A 399 -2.16 -23.05 -4.97
CA MET A 399 -2.15 -21.61 -4.72
C MET A 399 -1.38 -21.22 -3.45
N ALA A 400 -1.49 -21.99 -2.37
CA ALA A 400 -0.93 -21.63 -1.06
C ALA A 400 0.59 -21.76 -0.99
N ASN A 401 1.13 -22.84 -1.59
CA ASN A 401 2.53 -23.21 -1.45
C ASN A 401 3.47 -22.27 -2.21
N GLN A 402 3.12 -21.78 -3.40
CA GLN A 402 4.01 -20.90 -4.14
C GLN A 402 3.97 -19.46 -3.63
N TYR A 403 2.78 -18.98 -3.23
CA TYR A 403 2.62 -17.60 -2.85
C TYR A 403 3.25 -17.28 -1.49
N TYR A 404 2.96 -18.06 -0.45
CA TYR A 404 3.48 -17.74 0.87
C TYR A 404 4.90 -18.26 1.12
N LYS A 405 5.30 -19.43 0.58
CA LYS A 405 6.66 -19.96 0.79
C LYS A 405 7.74 -19.11 0.13
N ASN A 406 7.54 -18.72 -1.13
CA ASN A 406 8.51 -17.89 -1.86
C ASN A 406 8.67 -16.49 -1.24
N MET A 407 7.66 -16.03 -0.49
CA MET A 407 7.69 -14.71 0.16
C MET A 407 8.34 -14.76 1.54
N VAL A 408 8.15 -15.82 2.34
CA VAL A 408 8.76 -15.92 3.69
C VAL A 408 10.28 -15.90 3.64
N GLU A 409 10.92 -16.43 2.59
CA GLU A 409 12.37 -16.36 2.41
C GLU A 409 12.89 -14.90 2.40
N ASN A 410 12.05 -13.94 2.01
CA ASN A 410 12.37 -12.52 1.97
C ASN A 410 11.95 -11.74 3.23
N TYR A 411 11.15 -12.34 4.13
CA TYR A 411 10.76 -11.71 5.40
C TYR A 411 11.72 -12.13 6.52
N THR A 412 12.65 -11.24 6.86
CA THR A 412 13.70 -11.50 7.85
C THR A 412 13.16 -11.80 9.26
N SER A 413 11.96 -11.29 9.59
CA SER A 413 11.31 -11.44 10.90
C SER A 413 10.49 -12.72 11.05
N LEU A 414 10.25 -13.47 9.98
CA LEU A 414 9.34 -14.62 9.99
C LEU A 414 10.03 -15.94 9.70
N THR A 415 9.43 -17.00 10.23
CA THR A 415 9.63 -18.37 9.74
C THR A 415 8.29 -19.05 9.58
N SER A 416 8.20 -20.04 8.70
CA SER A 416 6.95 -20.75 8.44
C SER A 416 7.11 -22.26 8.55
N ARG A 417 6.02 -22.94 8.90
CA ARG A 417 5.91 -24.40 8.92
C ARG A 417 4.59 -24.82 8.32
N ASP A 418 4.63 -25.81 7.45
CA ASP A 418 3.40 -26.43 6.96
C ASP A 418 2.94 -27.54 7.91
N PHE A 419 1.63 -27.62 8.06
CA PHE A 419 0.94 -28.64 8.81
C PHE A 419 -0.17 -29.22 7.94
N THR A 420 -0.26 -30.54 7.94
CA THR A 420 -1.44 -31.23 7.40
C THR A 420 -2.42 -31.44 8.55
N LEU A 421 -3.58 -30.77 8.49
CA LEU A 421 -4.64 -30.99 9.47
C LEU A 421 -5.48 -32.20 9.05
N THR A 422 -5.54 -33.18 9.93
CA THR A 422 -6.48 -34.30 9.82
C THR A 422 -7.62 -34.06 10.82
N THR A 423 -8.70 -33.40 10.40
CA THR A 423 -9.89 -33.16 11.23
C THR A 423 -11.09 -33.95 10.69
N GLY A 424 -11.28 -35.18 11.17
CA GLY A 424 -12.47 -36.00 10.84
C GLY A 424 -12.64 -36.31 9.34
N LYS A 425 -13.89 -36.37 8.84
CA LYS A 425 -14.22 -36.65 7.42
C LYS A 425 -13.92 -35.50 6.45
N ASN A 426 -13.56 -34.32 6.95
CA ASN A 426 -13.20 -33.17 6.12
C ASN A 426 -11.69 -32.94 6.24
N THR A 427 -10.92 -33.49 5.31
CA THR A 427 -9.54 -33.05 5.09
C THR A 427 -9.56 -31.58 4.72
N LEU A 428 -9.18 -30.70 5.64
CA LEU A 428 -8.82 -29.34 5.30
C LEU A 428 -7.41 -29.40 4.70
N PRO A 429 -7.25 -29.12 3.40
CA PRO A 429 -5.94 -29.15 2.78
C PRO A 429 -5.08 -28.04 3.39
N ASN A 430 -3.86 -28.39 3.80
CA ASN A 430 -2.70 -27.54 4.07
C ASN A 430 -2.94 -26.26 4.91
N ARG A 431 -2.41 -26.29 6.13
CA ARG A 431 -2.17 -25.10 6.94
C ARG A 431 -0.72 -24.68 6.81
N THR A 432 -0.46 -23.40 6.58
CA THR A 432 0.86 -22.81 6.82
C THR A 432 0.78 -21.94 8.06
N GLN A 433 1.66 -22.22 9.03
CA GLN A 433 1.80 -21.47 10.29
C GLN A 433 2.98 -20.52 10.18
N PHE A 434 2.80 -19.28 10.66
CA PHE A 434 3.81 -18.22 10.62
C PHE A 434 4.20 -17.82 12.04
N TYR A 435 5.50 -17.80 12.31
CA TYR A 435 6.06 -17.53 13.63
C TYR A 435 6.98 -16.33 13.60
N ASP A 436 7.11 -15.65 14.73
CA ASP A 436 8.26 -14.80 14.98
C ASP A 436 9.54 -15.64 14.93
N LYS A 437 10.44 -15.29 14.00
CA LYS A 437 11.66 -16.07 13.75
C LYS A 437 12.57 -16.13 14.98
N THR A 438 12.72 -15.02 15.69
CA THR A 438 13.64 -14.93 16.83
C THR A 438 13.13 -15.79 17.98
N ILE A 439 11.85 -15.67 18.31
CA ILE A 439 11.21 -16.46 19.37
C ILE A 439 11.21 -17.94 19.00
N TYR A 440 10.87 -18.28 17.75
CA TYR A 440 10.83 -19.67 17.29
C TYR A 440 12.20 -20.33 17.36
N MET A 441 13.25 -19.67 16.82
CA MET A 441 14.61 -20.21 16.84
C MET A 441 15.14 -20.39 18.27
N ALA A 442 14.86 -19.44 19.16
CA ALA A 442 15.26 -19.55 20.56
C ALA A 442 14.61 -20.74 21.27
N ASN A 443 13.30 -20.96 21.05
CA ASN A 443 12.58 -22.09 21.63
C ASN A 443 13.03 -23.44 21.02
N ALA A 444 13.25 -23.49 19.71
CA ALA A 444 13.76 -24.68 19.04
C ALA A 444 15.17 -25.07 19.55
N ALA A 445 16.06 -24.09 19.72
CA ALA A 445 17.40 -24.33 20.28
C ALA A 445 17.33 -24.81 21.75
N ASN A 446 16.44 -24.24 22.56
CA ASN A 446 16.22 -24.68 23.94
C ASN A 446 15.69 -26.12 23.99
N GLN A 447 14.75 -26.46 23.11
CA GLN A 447 14.22 -27.83 23.03
C GLN A 447 15.31 -28.82 22.63
N GLN A 448 16.12 -28.50 21.61
CA GLN A 448 17.25 -29.34 21.20
C GLN A 448 18.29 -29.51 22.33
N ALA A 449 18.56 -28.45 23.09
CA ALA A 449 19.46 -28.51 24.24
C ALA A 449 18.92 -29.44 25.35
N LYS A 450 17.60 -29.39 25.63
CA LYS A 450 16.94 -30.30 26.58
C LYS A 450 17.02 -31.75 26.13
N GLU A 451 16.72 -32.03 24.86
CA GLU A 451 16.80 -33.37 24.29
C GLU A 451 18.24 -33.92 24.34
N THR A 452 19.22 -33.06 24.04
CA THR A 452 20.64 -33.43 24.13
C THR A 452 21.07 -33.70 25.58
N ALA A 453 20.64 -32.86 26.52
CA ALA A 453 20.93 -33.05 27.95
C ALA A 453 20.30 -34.33 28.49
N GLN A 454 19.06 -34.64 28.10
CA GLN A 454 18.39 -35.88 28.46
C GLN A 454 19.12 -37.10 27.91
N LEU A 455 19.50 -37.08 26.62
CA LEU A 455 20.26 -38.17 26.00
C LEU A 455 21.60 -38.40 26.73
N LEU A 456 22.31 -37.33 27.11
CA LEU A 456 23.56 -37.44 27.87
C LEU A 456 23.33 -37.99 29.29
N ALA A 457 22.24 -37.60 29.95
CA ALA A 457 21.87 -38.15 31.26
C ALA A 457 21.57 -39.65 31.18
N ASP A 458 20.81 -40.08 30.16
CA ASP A 458 20.47 -41.48 29.93
C ASP A 458 21.72 -42.31 29.61
N GLN A 459 22.66 -41.78 28.81
CA GLN A 459 23.94 -42.42 28.53
C GLN A 459 24.81 -42.59 29.79
N ARG A 460 24.85 -41.57 30.67
CA ARG A 460 25.57 -41.66 31.95
C ARG A 460 24.95 -42.70 32.87
N ALA A 461 23.63 -42.69 33.03
CA ALA A 461 22.93 -43.69 33.84
C ALA A 461 23.19 -45.12 33.34
N ALA A 462 23.17 -45.34 32.02
CA ALA A 462 23.49 -46.63 31.42
C ALA A 462 24.95 -47.05 31.65
N ALA A 463 25.91 -46.10 31.58
CA ALA A 463 27.32 -46.38 31.85
C ALA A 463 27.58 -46.73 33.32
N GLU A 464 26.96 -45.99 34.26
CA GLU A 464 27.04 -46.28 35.70
C GLU A 464 26.44 -47.66 36.02
N GLN A 465 25.32 -48.01 35.41
CA GLN A 465 24.70 -49.33 35.57
C GLN A 465 25.63 -50.44 35.08
N LYS A 466 26.23 -50.29 33.89
CA LYS A 466 27.23 -51.26 33.38
C LYS A 466 28.43 -51.39 34.31
N GLN A 467 28.93 -50.28 34.87
CA GLN A 467 30.05 -50.32 35.80
C GLN A 467 29.69 -51.07 37.10
N ARG A 468 28.49 -50.86 37.64
CA ARG A 468 27.99 -51.61 38.80
C ARG A 468 27.88 -53.11 38.50
N ASP A 469 27.42 -53.48 37.32
CA ASP A 469 27.29 -54.89 36.95
C ASP A 469 28.67 -55.55 36.75
N ILE A 470 29.65 -54.84 36.18
CA ILE A 470 31.05 -55.30 36.12
C ILE A 470 31.61 -55.51 37.52
N LEU A 471 31.41 -54.56 38.45
CA LEU A 471 31.89 -54.69 39.83
C LEU A 471 31.25 -55.88 40.56
N ARG A 472 29.93 -56.11 40.37
CA ARG A 472 29.24 -57.28 40.93
C ARG A 472 29.80 -58.59 40.38
N GLU A 473 30.04 -58.68 39.07
CA GLU A 473 30.63 -59.87 38.45
C GLU A 473 32.07 -60.11 38.91
N GLN A 474 32.88 -59.04 39.05
CA GLN A 474 34.22 -59.14 39.64
C GLN A 474 34.18 -59.65 41.08
N GLU A 475 33.25 -59.16 41.90
CA GLU A 475 33.13 -59.61 43.29
C GLU A 475 32.65 -61.07 43.37
N LYS A 476 31.72 -61.48 42.49
CA LYS A 476 31.28 -62.87 42.35
C LYS A 476 32.43 -63.78 41.93
N ALA A 477 33.24 -63.36 40.95
CA ALA A 477 34.42 -64.09 40.52
C ALA A 477 35.45 -64.21 41.65
N ARG A 478 35.69 -63.15 42.43
CA ARG A 478 36.57 -63.18 43.60
C ARG A 478 36.09 -64.17 44.65
N ARG A 479 34.80 -64.14 45.01
CA ARG A 479 34.20 -65.10 45.96
C ARG A 479 34.31 -66.54 45.46
N ASN A 480 34.11 -66.79 44.16
CA ASN A 480 34.28 -68.13 43.59
C ASN A 480 35.73 -68.62 43.64
N ALA A 481 36.71 -67.74 43.41
CA ALA A 481 38.12 -68.06 43.54
C ALA A 481 38.52 -68.37 45.00
N GLU A 482 38.04 -67.58 45.96
CA GLU A 482 38.20 -67.84 47.40
C GLU A 482 37.60 -69.19 47.81
N LEU A 483 36.41 -69.52 47.31
CA LEU A 483 35.75 -70.80 47.57
C LEU A 483 36.54 -71.97 46.98
N THR A 484 37.05 -71.82 45.75
CA THR A 484 37.88 -72.84 45.09
C THR A 484 39.19 -73.08 45.84
N ASN A 485 39.84 -72.02 46.30
CA ASN A 485 41.05 -72.14 47.13
C ASN A 485 40.77 -72.84 48.46
N THR A 486 39.66 -72.51 49.12
CA THR A 486 39.22 -73.19 50.34
C THR A 486 38.98 -74.68 50.08
N ILE A 487 38.24 -75.03 49.02
CA ILE A 487 38.00 -76.43 48.63
C ILE A 487 39.31 -77.17 48.37
N ASN A 488 40.25 -76.57 47.65
CA ASN A 488 41.56 -77.18 47.36
C ASN A 488 42.40 -77.36 48.64
N GLN A 489 42.39 -76.40 49.56
CA GLN A 489 43.04 -76.54 50.86
C GLN A 489 42.43 -77.67 51.69
N THR A 490 41.10 -77.69 51.83
CA THR A 490 40.40 -78.75 52.57
C THR A 490 40.62 -80.12 51.94
N THR A 491 40.63 -80.23 50.61
CA THR A 491 40.90 -81.48 49.88
C THR A 491 42.33 -81.96 50.11
N ASN A 492 43.31 -81.05 50.08
CA ASN A 492 44.71 -81.38 50.36
C ASN A 492 44.93 -81.81 51.83
N GLU A 493 44.21 -81.21 52.78
CA GLU A 493 44.24 -81.62 54.18
C GLU A 493 43.61 -83.01 54.38
N LEU A 494 42.49 -83.29 53.70
CA LEU A 494 41.86 -84.62 53.67
C LEU A 494 42.77 -85.69 53.05
N LEU A 495 43.46 -85.37 51.95
CA LEU A 495 44.44 -86.28 51.33
C LEU A 495 45.63 -86.58 52.25
N LYS A 496 46.11 -85.59 53.01
CA LYS A 496 47.15 -85.80 54.03
C LYS A 496 46.68 -86.69 55.18
N LEU A 497 45.40 -86.63 55.55
CA LEU A 497 44.81 -87.49 56.58
C LEU A 497 44.65 -88.94 56.12
N LEU A 498 44.40 -89.17 54.83
CA LEU A 498 44.27 -90.51 54.23
C LEU A 498 45.62 -91.22 53.96
N GLN A 499 46.74 -90.50 54.05
CA GLN A 499 48.10 -91.03 53.87
C GLN A 499 48.82 -91.35 55.20
N LYS A 500 48.15 -91.17 56.33
CA LYS A 500 48.51 -91.73 57.64
C LYS A 500 47.69 -92.98 57.89
#